data_AF-A0A453L7D7-F1
#
_entry.id   AF-A0A453L7D7-F1
#
_cell.length_a   1.000
_cell.length_b   1.000
_cell.length_c   1.000
_cell.angle_alpha   90.00
_cell.angle_beta   90.00
_cell.angle_gamma   90.00
#
_symmetry.space_group_name_H-M   'P 1'
#
loop_
_entity.id
_entity.type
_entity.pdbx_description
1 polymer ?
#
loop_
_entity_poly.entity_id
_entity_poly.type
_entity_poly.pdbx_seq_one_letter_code
_entity_poly.pdbx_strand_id
1 'polypeptide(L)'
;IIMPHIPGKEEYNFPCSLLFNGGENSIRYLYIAMCAFRPTAGLGCWTKLTRLLLSNVWIADDELEGLLSNCTAIQHLELKNCSEIVFLKIPLLECLTFLRVSLCINLQVIESDAPNLSTFCLFGGLVSILFGSDVKNIEVSCLKFGPPNIVRFARTELLSGAPDVERLVITSPNEMESTPMLSSKFLHLKYLHISLIANEAISPAYDYLSLVSFIEASPCLETFIFE
;
A
#
# COMPACT_ATOMS: atom_id res chain seq x y z
N ILE A 1 -16.78 2.41 2.58
CA ILE A 1 -17.48 3.71 2.63
C ILE A 1 -16.46 4.75 2.18
N ILE A 2 -16.55 5.19 0.93
CA ILE A 2 -15.82 6.37 0.44
C ILE A 2 -16.61 7.56 1.00
N MET A 3 -15.97 8.42 1.80
CA MET A 3 -16.62 9.65 2.25
C MET A 3 -16.56 10.64 1.07
N PRO A 4 -17.70 11.02 0.46
CA PRO A 4 -17.67 12.10 -0.52
C PRO A 4 -17.27 13.39 0.19
N HIS A 5 -16.35 14.14 -0.40
CA HIS A 5 -16.14 15.54 -0.05
C HIS A 5 -17.49 16.26 -0.22
N ILE A 6 -18.03 16.83 0.86
CA ILE A 6 -19.29 17.58 0.83
C ILE A 6 -18.91 19.06 0.67
N PRO A 7 -18.97 19.64 -0.54
CA PRO A 7 -18.63 21.04 -0.73
C PRO A 7 -19.54 21.93 0.13
N GLY A 8 -18.94 22.79 0.95
CA GLY A 8 -19.64 23.77 1.80
C GLY A 8 -19.72 23.44 3.29
N LYS A 9 -19.19 22.29 3.75
CA LYS A 9 -19.02 22.00 5.17
C LYS A 9 -17.56 22.22 5.57
N GLU A 10 -17.29 23.15 6.49
CA GLU A 10 -15.94 23.29 7.03
C GLU A 10 -15.52 21.98 7.70
N GLU A 11 -14.42 21.44 7.20
CA GLU A 11 -13.83 20.21 7.67
C GLU A 11 -13.14 20.45 9.02
N TYR A 12 -13.30 19.52 9.97
CA TYR A 12 -12.66 19.67 11.27
C TYR A 12 -11.14 19.57 11.11
N ASN A 13 -10.43 20.65 11.43
CA ASN A 13 -8.98 20.68 11.48
C ASN A 13 -8.50 20.16 12.84
N PHE A 14 -7.80 19.03 12.84
CA PHE A 14 -7.22 18.48 14.05
C PHE A 14 -6.13 19.44 14.58
N PRO A 15 -6.18 19.83 15.86
CA PRO A 15 -5.24 20.78 16.45
C PRO A 15 -3.89 20.10 16.71
N CYS A 16 -3.10 20.00 15.63
CA CYS A 16 -1.78 19.40 15.61
C CYS A 16 -0.99 19.77 16.85
N SER A 17 -0.83 21.07 17.14
CA SER A 17 -0.05 21.61 18.26
C SER A 17 -0.24 20.92 19.62
N LEU A 18 -1.42 20.34 19.91
CA LEU A 18 -1.64 19.57 21.14
C LEU A 18 -0.75 18.30 21.24
N LEU A 19 -0.41 17.70 20.11
CA LEU A 19 0.45 16.51 20.04
C LEU A 19 1.94 16.87 20.00
N PHE A 20 2.29 18.08 19.56
CA PHE A 20 3.69 18.45 19.30
C PHE A 20 4.30 19.42 20.30
N ASN A 21 3.50 20.07 21.16
CA ASN A 21 3.97 21.18 22.00
C ASN A 21 4.29 20.79 23.47
N GLY A 22 4.81 19.58 23.69
CA GLY A 22 5.21 19.11 25.02
C GLY A 22 6.50 18.28 24.98
N GLY A 23 7.37 18.44 25.98
CA GLY A 23 8.62 17.68 26.11
C GLY A 23 8.40 16.16 26.08
N GLU A 24 9.45 15.41 25.68
CA GLU A 24 9.46 13.94 25.47
C GLU A 24 8.08 13.31 25.20
N ASN A 25 7.49 13.60 24.04
CA ASN A 25 6.23 12.99 23.63
C ASN A 25 6.29 11.46 23.78
N SER A 26 5.48 10.91 24.68
CA SER A 26 5.50 9.48 25.04
C SER A 26 4.59 8.62 24.15
N ILE A 27 3.87 9.26 23.22
CA ILE A 27 2.94 8.61 22.31
C ILE A 27 3.69 7.61 21.42
N ARG A 28 3.27 6.34 21.48
CA ARG A 28 3.81 5.25 20.67
C ARG A 28 2.88 4.80 19.55
N TYR A 29 1.59 5.08 19.68
CA TYR A 29 0.53 4.70 18.76
C TYR A 29 -0.36 5.91 18.54
N LEU A 30 -0.52 6.31 17.28
CA LEU A 30 -1.40 7.40 16.89
C LEU A 30 -2.38 6.90 15.84
N TYR A 31 -3.67 7.05 16.14
CA TYR A 31 -4.76 6.82 15.20
C TYR A 31 -5.55 8.11 15.03
N ILE A 32 -5.62 8.63 13.81
CA ILE A 32 -6.37 9.82 13.46
C ILE A 32 -7.38 9.45 12.38
N ALA A 33 -8.61 9.93 12.52
CA ALA A 33 -9.65 9.68 11.55
C ALA A 33 -10.65 10.82 11.41
N MET A 34 -11.26 10.90 10.23
CA MET A 34 -12.39 11.80 9.92
C MET A 34 -12.10 13.28 10.14
N CYS A 35 -10.92 13.75 9.75
CA CYS A 35 -10.51 15.14 9.94
C CYS A 35 -9.43 15.58 8.94
N ALA A 36 -9.24 16.89 8.84
CA ALA A 36 -8.04 17.46 8.23
C ALA A 36 -6.90 17.37 9.24
N PHE A 37 -5.76 16.84 8.81
CA PHE A 37 -4.56 16.70 9.63
C PHE A 37 -3.41 17.38 8.92
N ARG A 38 -3.05 18.57 9.42
CA ARG A 38 -2.08 19.49 8.81
C ARG A 38 -0.88 19.66 9.74
N PRO A 39 0.00 18.64 9.87
CA PRO A 39 1.18 18.74 10.73
C PRO A 39 2.10 19.83 10.19
N THR A 40 2.32 20.89 10.97
CA THR A 40 3.19 22.00 10.56
C THR A 40 4.66 21.58 10.61
N ALA A 41 5.45 22.03 9.63
CA ALA A 41 6.91 21.79 9.63
C ALA A 41 7.56 22.39 10.90
N GLY A 42 8.47 21.63 11.52
CA GLY A 42 9.21 22.06 12.72
C GLY A 42 8.51 21.74 14.06
N LEU A 43 7.39 21.05 14.02
CA LEU A 43 6.76 20.47 15.20
C LEU A 43 7.56 19.24 15.67
N GLY A 44 7.94 19.19 16.96
CA GLY A 44 9.03 18.37 17.51
C GLY A 44 9.05 16.86 17.18
N CYS A 45 10.19 16.23 17.44
CA CYS A 45 10.51 14.86 17.00
C CYS A 45 9.59 13.78 17.62
N TRP A 46 8.99 12.93 16.79
CA TRP A 46 8.16 11.78 17.19
C TRP A 46 9.01 10.53 17.42
N THR A 47 10.07 10.67 18.19
CA THR A 47 11.10 9.63 18.36
C THR A 47 10.59 8.35 19.02
N LYS A 48 9.42 8.38 19.67
CA LYS A 48 8.81 7.21 20.32
C LYS A 48 7.62 6.65 19.54
N LEU A 49 7.17 7.30 18.46
CA LEU A 49 6.02 6.84 17.68
C LEU A 49 6.40 5.59 16.90
N THR A 50 5.77 4.46 17.21
CA THR A 50 6.00 3.17 16.57
C THR A 50 4.92 2.81 15.56
N ARG A 51 3.71 3.37 15.69
CA ARG A 51 2.57 3.06 14.84
C ARG A 51 1.77 4.32 14.50
N LEU A 52 1.51 4.53 13.22
CA LEU A 52 0.69 5.62 12.70
C LEU A 52 -0.39 5.05 11.79
N LEU A 53 -1.65 5.26 12.16
CA LEU A 53 -2.82 4.89 11.36
C LEU A 53 -3.62 6.16 11.03
N LEU A 54 -3.78 6.46 9.74
CA LEU A 54 -4.60 7.57 9.25
C LEU A 54 -5.79 7.01 8.46
N SER A 55 -7.02 7.34 8.86
CA SER A 55 -8.24 6.84 8.20
C SER A 55 -9.21 7.96 7.85
N ASN A 56 -9.47 8.17 6.56
CA ASN A 56 -10.32 9.25 6.07
C ASN A 56 -9.80 10.61 6.57
N VAL A 57 -8.49 10.80 6.40
CA VAL A 57 -7.78 12.00 6.81
C VAL A 57 -7.38 12.78 5.57
N TRP A 58 -7.63 14.09 5.59
CA TRP A 58 -7.12 15.03 4.59
C TRP A 58 -5.73 15.51 5.01
N ILE A 59 -4.72 15.01 4.31
CA ILE A 59 -3.30 15.30 4.51
C ILE A 59 -2.65 15.26 3.12
N ALA A 60 -1.89 16.30 2.79
CA ALA A 60 -1.18 16.39 1.51
C ALA A 60 0.13 15.57 1.53
N ASP A 61 0.69 15.32 0.34
CA ASP A 61 1.91 14.54 0.15
C ASP A 61 3.09 15.08 0.99
N ASP A 62 3.33 16.39 0.89
CA ASP A 62 4.43 17.09 1.57
C ASP A 62 4.26 17.16 3.09
N GLU A 63 3.02 17.27 3.55
CA GLU A 63 2.67 17.25 4.98
C GLU A 63 2.94 15.87 5.59
N LEU A 64 2.61 14.79 4.88
CA LEU A 64 2.90 13.43 5.34
C LEU A 64 4.41 13.15 5.30
N GLU A 65 5.12 13.52 4.23
CA GLU A 65 6.58 13.36 4.14
C GLU A 65 7.29 14.12 5.28
N GLY A 66 6.86 15.36 5.55
CA GLY A 66 7.39 16.17 6.65
C GLY A 66 7.12 15.55 8.03
N LEU A 67 5.95 14.95 8.24
CA LEU A 67 5.64 14.22 9.47
C LEU A 67 6.52 12.96 9.62
N LEU A 68 6.59 12.12 8.58
CA LEU A 68 7.33 10.87 8.60
C LEU A 68 8.83 11.07 8.81
N SER A 69 9.40 12.14 8.24
CA SER A 69 10.82 12.51 8.42
C SER A 69 11.22 12.71 9.90
N ASN A 70 10.26 12.95 10.79
CA ASN A 70 10.48 13.13 12.22
C ASN A 70 10.19 11.87 13.07
N CYS A 71 9.77 10.77 12.45
CA CYS A 71 9.29 9.55 13.10
C CYS A 71 10.33 8.40 13.06
N THR A 72 11.49 8.56 13.69
CA THR A 72 12.61 7.60 13.55
C THR A 72 12.34 6.20 14.10
N ALA A 73 11.41 6.04 15.05
CA ALA A 73 11.06 4.75 15.64
C ALA A 73 9.83 4.07 15.00
N ILE A 74 9.29 4.62 13.91
CA ILE A 74 8.08 4.10 13.29
C ILE A 74 8.33 2.71 12.70
N GLN A 75 7.44 1.79 13.02
CA GLN A 75 7.50 0.39 12.59
C GLN A 75 6.32 0.02 11.70
N HIS A 76 5.18 0.68 11.90
CA HIS A 76 3.91 0.38 11.26
C HIS A 76 3.24 1.66 10.76
N LEU A 77 3.01 1.74 9.46
CA LEU A 77 2.27 2.84 8.83
C LEU A 77 1.06 2.28 8.07
N GLU A 78 -0.12 2.82 8.36
CA GLU A 78 -1.33 2.50 7.61
C GLU A 78 -2.07 3.77 7.19
N LEU A 79 -2.35 3.86 5.90
CA LEU A 79 -3.10 4.94 5.28
C LEU A 79 -4.37 4.35 4.68
N LYS A 80 -5.52 4.87 5.10
CA LYS A 80 -6.82 4.41 4.65
C LYS A 80 -7.65 5.59 4.17
N ASN A 81 -8.05 5.60 2.91
CA ASN A 81 -8.91 6.62 2.31
C ASN A 81 -8.36 8.05 2.53
N CYS A 82 -7.06 8.24 2.37
CA CYS A 82 -6.40 9.54 2.36
C CYS A 82 -6.37 10.05 0.91
N SER A 83 -7.41 10.76 0.50
CA SER A 83 -7.66 11.09 -0.91
C SER A 83 -6.84 12.26 -1.45
N GLU A 84 -6.21 13.06 -0.59
CA GLU A 84 -5.32 14.14 -1.03
C GLU A 84 -3.93 13.64 -1.41
N ILE A 85 -3.58 12.40 -1.01
CA ILE A 85 -2.28 11.83 -1.31
C ILE A 85 -2.28 11.35 -2.77
N VAL A 86 -1.35 11.90 -3.57
CA VAL A 86 -1.13 11.54 -4.98
C VAL A 86 0.20 10.80 -5.13
N PHE A 87 1.23 11.25 -4.41
CA PHE A 87 2.57 10.67 -4.38
C PHE A 87 2.98 10.33 -2.95
N LEU A 88 2.98 9.04 -2.60
CA LEU A 88 3.41 8.61 -1.28
C LEU A 88 4.91 8.34 -1.27
N LYS A 89 5.67 9.25 -0.65
CA LYS A 89 7.10 9.05 -0.41
C LYS A 89 7.38 8.70 1.04
N ILE A 90 7.93 7.51 1.24
CA ILE A 90 8.38 7.03 2.53
C ILE A 90 9.88 7.32 2.64
N PRO A 91 10.30 8.21 3.56
CA PRO A 91 11.71 8.53 3.74
C PRO A 91 12.51 7.34 4.29
N LEU A 92 13.81 7.52 4.49
CA LEU A 92 14.71 6.53 5.10
C LEU A 92 14.31 6.23 6.56
N LEU A 93 13.34 5.31 6.73
CA LEU A 93 12.81 4.90 8.02
C LEU A 93 13.34 3.51 8.38
N GLU A 94 14.45 3.47 9.10
CA GLU A 94 15.15 2.23 9.45
C GLU A 94 14.28 1.22 10.22
N CYS A 95 13.33 1.69 11.02
CA CYS A 95 12.48 0.81 11.82
C CYS A 95 11.22 0.34 11.08
N LEU A 96 10.89 0.91 9.93
CA LEU A 96 9.62 0.63 9.25
C LEU A 96 9.64 -0.78 8.67
N THR A 97 8.75 -1.64 9.17
CA THR A 97 8.65 -3.05 8.75
C THR A 97 7.34 -3.38 8.06
N PHE A 98 6.31 -2.54 8.25
CA PHE A 98 4.96 -2.74 7.73
C PHE A 98 4.38 -1.44 7.15
N LEU A 99 3.93 -1.53 5.90
CA LEU A 99 3.19 -0.47 5.21
C LEU A 99 1.86 -1.00 4.67
N ARG A 100 0.77 -0.32 4.99
CA ARG A 100 -0.54 -0.59 4.40
C ARG A 100 -1.11 0.67 3.79
N VAL A 101 -1.58 0.56 2.54
CA VAL A 101 -2.28 1.64 1.85
C VAL A 101 -3.60 1.09 1.32
N SER A 102 -4.70 1.74 1.66
CA SER A 102 -6.04 1.23 1.40
C SER A 102 -6.97 2.34 0.91
N LEU A 103 -7.60 2.17 -0.25
CA LEU A 103 -8.63 3.07 -0.79
C LEU A 103 -8.19 4.53 -0.96
N CYS A 104 -6.90 4.80 -1.13
CA CYS A 104 -6.39 6.12 -1.50
C CYS A 104 -6.59 6.32 -3.01
N ILE A 105 -7.77 6.82 -3.41
CA ILE A 105 -8.24 6.80 -4.80
C ILE A 105 -7.44 7.65 -5.79
N ASN A 106 -6.75 8.68 -5.31
CA ASN A 106 -5.95 9.60 -6.15
C ASN A 106 -4.45 9.25 -6.14
N LEU A 107 -4.05 8.25 -5.36
CA LEU A 107 -2.66 7.81 -5.26
C LEU A 107 -2.24 7.19 -6.58
N GLN A 108 -1.08 7.62 -7.10
CA GLN A 108 -0.53 7.14 -8.37
C GLN A 108 0.77 6.39 -8.19
N VAL A 109 1.59 6.79 -7.20
CA VAL A 109 2.93 6.23 -6.99
C VAL A 109 3.20 6.06 -5.49
N ILE A 110 3.86 4.96 -5.16
CA ILE A 110 4.42 4.69 -3.84
C ILE A 110 5.92 4.50 -4.02
N GLU A 111 6.70 5.35 -3.35
CA GLU A 111 8.16 5.26 -3.29
C GLU A 111 8.57 5.02 -1.83
N SER A 112 9.44 4.05 -1.59
CA SER A 112 9.97 3.80 -0.25
C SER A 112 11.46 3.53 -0.25
N ASP A 113 12.16 4.37 0.51
CA ASP A 113 13.57 4.21 0.86
C ASP A 113 13.76 3.43 2.18
N ALA A 114 12.70 2.87 2.77
CA ALA A 114 12.79 2.17 4.05
C ALA A 114 13.51 0.81 3.87
N PRO A 115 14.70 0.61 4.47
CA PRO A 115 15.55 -0.54 4.17
C PRO A 115 15.02 -1.86 4.74
N ASN A 116 14.23 -1.79 5.82
CA ASN A 116 13.73 -2.95 6.55
C ASN A 116 12.24 -3.23 6.29
N LEU A 117 11.66 -2.62 5.24
CA LEU A 117 10.27 -2.85 4.89
C LEU A 117 10.08 -4.31 4.45
N SER A 118 9.38 -5.08 5.28
CA SER A 118 9.23 -6.53 5.09
C SER A 118 7.85 -6.91 4.56
N THR A 119 6.84 -6.08 4.86
CA THR A 119 5.43 -6.36 4.57
C THR A 119 4.77 -5.13 3.97
N PHE A 120 4.12 -5.34 2.82
CA PHE A 120 3.36 -4.32 2.12
C PHE A 120 1.97 -4.84 1.79
N CYS A 121 0.95 -4.05 2.12
CA CYS A 121 -0.45 -4.33 1.77
C CYS A 121 -1.01 -3.16 0.96
N LEU A 122 -1.44 -3.44 -0.27
CA LEU A 122 -2.15 -2.51 -1.12
C LEU A 122 -3.60 -2.97 -1.28
N PHE A 123 -4.55 -2.09 -0.97
CA PHE A 123 -5.95 -2.34 -1.20
C PHE A 123 -6.60 -1.24 -2.03
N GLY A 124 -7.13 -1.56 -3.22
CA GLY A 124 -7.86 -0.62 -4.06
C GLY A 124 -7.26 -0.43 -5.45
N GLY A 125 -6.57 0.69 -5.67
CA GLY A 125 -6.16 1.16 -7.01
C GLY A 125 -4.88 0.53 -7.54
N LEU A 126 -4.66 0.67 -8.85
CA LEU A 126 -3.41 0.34 -9.54
C LEU A 126 -2.44 1.52 -9.36
N VAL A 127 -1.29 1.29 -8.72
CA VAL A 127 -0.30 2.33 -8.41
C VAL A 127 1.09 1.85 -8.80
N SER A 128 1.96 2.76 -9.24
CA SER A 128 3.35 2.39 -9.48
C SER A 128 4.08 2.21 -8.15
N ILE A 129 4.88 1.14 -8.03
CA ILE A 129 5.56 0.77 -6.79
C ILE A 129 7.07 0.76 -7.01
N LEU A 130 7.78 1.58 -6.23
CA LEU A 130 9.23 1.73 -6.26
C LEU A 130 9.78 1.49 -4.85
N PHE A 131 10.27 0.28 -4.57
CA PHE A 131 10.93 -0.02 -3.30
C PHE A 131 12.44 -0.10 -3.49
N GLY A 132 13.17 0.58 -2.61
CA GLY A 132 14.62 0.44 -2.48
C GLY A 132 15.03 -0.79 -1.65
N SER A 133 14.08 -1.63 -1.22
CA SER A 133 14.30 -2.74 -0.29
C SER A 133 13.61 -4.04 -0.71
N ASP A 134 14.07 -5.16 -0.14
CA ASP A 134 13.58 -6.50 -0.42
C ASP A 134 12.27 -6.81 0.34
N VAL A 135 11.14 -6.31 -0.16
CA VAL A 135 9.83 -6.56 0.46
C VAL A 135 9.41 -8.03 0.28
N LYS A 136 9.40 -8.79 1.38
CA LYS A 136 9.18 -10.26 1.35
C LYS A 136 7.71 -10.67 1.31
N ASN A 137 6.82 -9.90 1.93
CA ASN A 137 5.40 -10.23 2.05
C ASN A 137 4.56 -9.15 1.39
N ILE A 138 3.84 -9.50 0.33
CA ILE A 138 3.02 -8.57 -0.42
C ILE A 138 1.59 -9.09 -0.51
N GLU A 139 0.64 -8.21 -0.20
CA GLU A 139 -0.78 -8.42 -0.44
C GLU A 139 -1.31 -7.29 -1.34
N VAL A 140 -1.88 -7.65 -2.48
CA VAL A 140 -2.55 -6.71 -3.38
C VAL A 140 -3.99 -7.18 -3.56
N SER A 141 -4.92 -6.38 -3.06
CA SER A 141 -6.33 -6.75 -3.03
C SER A 141 -7.18 -5.63 -3.62
N CYS A 142 -8.29 -5.97 -4.25
CA CYS A 142 -9.23 -4.97 -4.77
C CYS A 142 -10.68 -5.35 -4.45
N LEU A 143 -11.55 -4.34 -4.43
CA LEU A 143 -12.99 -4.55 -4.26
C LEU A 143 -13.59 -5.19 -5.51
N LYS A 144 -14.69 -5.91 -5.32
CA LYS A 144 -15.46 -6.56 -6.40
C LYS A 144 -15.82 -5.65 -7.59
N PHE A 145 -16.02 -4.36 -7.34
CA PHE A 145 -16.35 -3.36 -8.37
C PHE A 145 -15.19 -2.36 -8.60
N GLY A 146 -13.97 -2.72 -8.20
CA GLY A 146 -12.78 -1.92 -8.42
C GLY A 146 -12.12 -2.21 -9.78
N PRO A 147 -10.93 -1.65 -10.02
CA PRO A 147 -10.18 -1.88 -11.25
C PRO A 147 -9.97 -3.37 -11.55
N PRO A 148 -10.15 -3.82 -12.80
CA PRO A 148 -9.80 -5.18 -13.20
C PRO A 148 -8.26 -5.34 -13.32
N ASN A 149 -7.81 -6.55 -13.63
CA ASN A 149 -6.42 -6.86 -14.00
C ASN A 149 -5.40 -6.74 -12.85
N ILE A 150 -5.81 -7.04 -11.61
CA ILE A 150 -4.92 -6.97 -10.44
C ILE A 150 -3.81 -8.03 -10.52
N VAL A 151 -4.08 -9.22 -11.06
CA VAL A 151 -3.06 -10.27 -11.23
C VAL A 151 -2.00 -9.82 -12.23
N ARG A 152 -2.43 -9.28 -13.37
CA ARG A 152 -1.50 -8.71 -14.36
C ARG A 152 -0.68 -7.57 -13.76
N PHE A 153 -1.32 -6.63 -13.07
CA PHE A 153 -0.67 -5.52 -12.38
C PHE A 153 0.37 -6.02 -11.38
N ALA A 154 0.00 -6.95 -10.50
CA ALA A 154 0.90 -7.50 -9.50
C ALA A 154 2.11 -8.17 -10.18
N ARG A 155 1.89 -8.86 -11.30
CA ARG A 155 3.02 -9.43 -12.06
C ARG A 155 3.95 -8.34 -12.59
N THR A 156 3.43 -7.31 -13.26
CA THR A 156 4.27 -6.29 -13.91
C THR A 156 4.97 -5.42 -12.90
N GLU A 157 4.23 -4.85 -11.94
CA GLU A 157 4.77 -3.87 -10.99
C GLU A 157 5.66 -4.52 -9.94
N LEU A 158 5.32 -5.72 -9.45
CA LEU A 158 6.14 -6.37 -8.42
C LEU A 158 7.41 -7.00 -9.01
N LEU A 159 7.43 -7.42 -10.28
CA LEU A 159 8.67 -7.85 -10.91
C LEU A 159 9.69 -6.71 -11.04
N SER A 160 9.23 -5.46 -11.21
CA SER A 160 10.12 -4.30 -11.23
C SER A 160 10.42 -3.75 -9.83
N GLY A 161 9.43 -3.69 -8.95
CA GLY A 161 9.52 -3.00 -7.67
C GLY A 161 9.84 -3.88 -6.46
N ALA A 162 9.63 -5.20 -6.55
CA ALA A 162 9.85 -6.14 -5.44
C ALA A 162 10.15 -7.58 -5.94
N PRO A 163 11.24 -7.79 -6.71
CA PRO A 163 11.54 -9.08 -7.33
C PRO A 163 11.81 -10.21 -6.34
N ASP A 164 12.20 -9.88 -5.11
CA ASP A 164 12.58 -10.82 -4.04
C ASP A 164 11.43 -11.19 -3.09
N VAL A 165 10.18 -10.97 -3.52
CA VAL A 165 8.98 -11.37 -2.78
C VAL A 165 8.97 -12.89 -2.54
N GLU A 166 8.65 -13.29 -1.30
CA GLU A 166 8.54 -14.70 -0.89
C GLU A 166 7.09 -15.14 -0.74
N ARG A 167 6.21 -14.22 -0.33
CA ARG A 167 4.78 -14.46 -0.14
C ARG A 167 3.96 -13.40 -0.87
N LEU A 168 3.16 -13.85 -1.82
CA LEU A 168 2.27 -12.99 -2.60
C LEU A 168 0.81 -13.44 -2.46
N VAL A 169 -0.05 -12.51 -2.06
CA VAL A 169 -1.50 -12.70 -2.02
C VAL A 169 -2.15 -11.68 -2.95
N ILE A 170 -3.01 -12.16 -3.84
CA ILE A 170 -3.69 -11.33 -4.83
C ILE A 170 -5.20 -11.58 -4.72
N THR A 171 -5.98 -10.52 -4.59
CA THR A 171 -7.44 -10.59 -4.68
C THR A 171 -7.92 -9.68 -5.80
N SER A 172 -8.49 -10.25 -6.86
CA SER A 172 -8.89 -9.53 -8.07
C SER A 172 -10.40 -9.65 -8.35
N PRO A 173 -11.10 -8.58 -8.73
CA PRO A 173 -12.51 -8.65 -9.09
C PRO A 173 -12.76 -9.39 -10.40
N ASN A 174 -11.96 -9.11 -11.42
CA ASN A 174 -11.98 -9.78 -12.73
C ASN A 174 -10.67 -9.47 -13.46
N GLU A 175 -10.28 -10.37 -14.35
CA GLU A 175 -9.17 -10.17 -15.27
C GLU A 175 -9.73 -10.13 -16.70
N MET A 176 -9.51 -9.02 -17.39
CA MET A 176 -10.04 -8.75 -18.73
C MET A 176 -8.96 -8.87 -19.81
N GLU A 177 -7.69 -8.79 -19.43
CA GLU A 177 -6.55 -8.82 -20.37
C GLU A 177 -5.56 -9.92 -19.98
N SER A 178 -5.14 -10.73 -20.95
CA SER A 178 -4.12 -11.75 -20.71
C SER A 178 -2.84 -11.12 -20.15
N THR A 179 -2.24 -11.80 -19.17
CA THR A 179 -0.94 -11.38 -18.64
C THR A 179 0.13 -11.66 -19.69
N PRO A 180 0.89 -10.65 -20.16
CA PRO A 180 1.95 -10.89 -21.13
C PRO A 180 2.97 -11.88 -20.57
N MET A 181 3.48 -12.77 -21.43
CA MET A 181 4.60 -13.63 -21.05
C MET A 181 5.82 -12.75 -20.80
N LEU A 182 6.11 -12.49 -19.53
CA LEU A 182 7.34 -11.83 -19.11
C LEU A 182 8.42 -12.89 -18.96
N SER A 183 9.60 -12.63 -19.51
CA SER A 183 10.79 -13.49 -19.34
C SER A 183 11.34 -13.45 -17.92
N SER A 184 10.99 -12.42 -17.15
CA SER A 184 11.39 -12.22 -15.76
C SER A 184 10.70 -13.20 -14.83
N LYS A 185 11.42 -13.62 -13.78
CA LYS A 185 11.01 -14.67 -12.85
C LYS A 185 11.01 -14.17 -11.42
N PHE A 186 10.04 -14.62 -10.63
CA PHE A 186 10.05 -14.50 -9.18
C PHE A 186 10.91 -15.62 -8.58
N LEU A 187 12.21 -15.35 -8.46
CA LEU A 187 13.18 -16.37 -8.06
C LEU A 187 13.01 -16.84 -6.61
N HIS A 188 12.38 -16.03 -5.76
CA HIS A 188 12.25 -16.29 -4.33
C HIS A 188 10.81 -16.56 -3.86
N LEU A 189 9.83 -16.51 -4.77
CA LEU A 189 8.42 -16.70 -4.42
C LEU A 189 8.16 -18.15 -4.02
N LYS A 190 7.73 -18.36 -2.77
CA LYS A 190 7.41 -19.66 -2.17
C LYS A 190 5.92 -19.86 -1.97
N TYR A 191 5.18 -18.78 -1.71
CA TYR A 191 3.73 -18.83 -1.48
C TYR A 191 3.01 -17.87 -2.41
N LEU A 192 2.09 -18.41 -3.21
CA LEU A 192 1.21 -17.65 -4.09
C LEU A 192 -0.25 -17.99 -3.80
N HIS A 193 -1.05 -16.98 -3.49
CA HIS A 193 -2.50 -17.10 -3.36
C HIS A 193 -3.18 -16.10 -4.29
N ILE A 194 -4.06 -16.57 -5.16
CA ILE A 194 -4.85 -15.76 -6.08
C ILE A 194 -6.33 -16.05 -5.84
N SER A 195 -7.11 -15.01 -5.54
CA SER A 195 -8.54 -15.07 -5.25
C SER A 195 -9.30 -14.19 -6.25
N LEU A 196 -10.27 -14.75 -6.98
CA LEU A 196 -11.09 -14.07 -7.98
C LEU A 196 -12.53 -13.86 -7.47
N ILE A 197 -12.93 -12.61 -7.19
CA ILE A 197 -14.19 -12.28 -6.51
C ILE A 197 -15.42 -12.15 -7.47
N ALA A 198 -15.34 -12.69 -8.68
CA ALA A 198 -16.38 -12.48 -9.70
C ALA A 198 -17.71 -13.22 -9.38
N ASN A 199 -18.86 -12.56 -9.63
CA ASN A 199 -20.19 -13.20 -9.66
C ASN A 199 -20.68 -13.51 -11.08
N GLU A 200 -20.16 -12.79 -12.08
CA GLU A 200 -20.53 -12.99 -13.48
C GLU A 200 -19.49 -13.89 -14.11
N ALA A 201 -19.96 -14.83 -14.94
CA ALA A 201 -19.14 -15.83 -15.59
C ALA A 201 -17.81 -15.21 -16.02
N ILE A 202 -16.74 -15.73 -15.41
CA ILE A 202 -15.36 -15.67 -15.91
C ILE A 202 -15.41 -15.38 -17.40
N SER A 203 -14.90 -14.23 -17.81
CA SER A 203 -14.93 -13.88 -19.23
C SER A 203 -14.33 -15.06 -20.00
N PRO A 204 -15.05 -15.69 -20.94
CA PRO A 204 -14.49 -16.79 -21.73
C PRO A 204 -13.29 -16.32 -22.59
N ALA A 205 -13.06 -15.00 -22.66
CA ALA A 205 -11.89 -14.40 -23.27
C ALA A 205 -10.67 -14.28 -22.32
N TYR A 206 -10.83 -14.53 -21.00
CA TYR A 206 -9.68 -14.53 -20.10
C TYR A 206 -8.92 -15.83 -20.21
N ASP A 207 -7.69 -15.71 -20.67
CA ASP A 207 -6.79 -16.83 -20.82
C ASP A 207 -6.15 -17.18 -19.48
N TYR A 208 -6.67 -18.22 -18.83
CA TYR A 208 -6.06 -18.81 -17.64
C TYR A 208 -4.64 -19.34 -17.87
N LEU A 209 -4.19 -19.49 -19.13
CA LEU A 209 -2.79 -19.78 -19.43
C LEU A 209 -1.87 -18.65 -18.91
N SER A 210 -2.40 -17.45 -18.71
CA SER A 210 -1.65 -16.36 -18.10
C SER A 210 -1.31 -16.62 -16.62
N LEU A 211 -2.15 -17.36 -15.88
CA LEU A 211 -1.82 -17.88 -14.54
C LEU A 211 -0.75 -18.96 -14.61
N VAL A 212 -0.83 -19.86 -15.59
CA VAL A 212 0.20 -20.90 -15.82
C VAL A 212 1.57 -20.25 -16.01
N SER A 213 1.64 -19.20 -16.82
CA SER A 213 2.89 -18.47 -17.03
C SER A 213 3.42 -17.75 -15.77
N PHE A 214 2.55 -17.43 -14.80
CA PHE A 214 2.95 -16.87 -13.51
C PHE A 214 3.60 -17.95 -12.64
N ILE A 215 3.03 -19.16 -12.64
CA ILE A 215 3.58 -20.32 -11.94
C ILE A 215 4.92 -20.74 -12.56
N GLU A 216 5.01 -20.80 -13.90
CA GLU A 216 6.27 -21.10 -14.61
C GLU A 216 7.37 -20.06 -14.33
N ALA A 217 6.98 -18.82 -14.04
CA ALA A 217 7.88 -17.75 -13.63
C ALA A 217 8.33 -17.85 -12.17
N SER A 218 7.86 -18.85 -11.41
CA SER A 218 8.08 -18.98 -9.96
C SER A 218 8.74 -20.32 -9.62
N PRO A 219 10.05 -20.51 -9.89
CA PRO A 219 10.72 -21.81 -9.78
C PRO A 219 10.83 -22.36 -8.35
N CYS A 220 10.71 -21.50 -7.33
CA CYS A 220 10.79 -21.87 -5.91
C CYS A 220 9.42 -21.99 -5.24
N LEU A 221 8.33 -22.02 -6.03
CA LEU A 221 6.98 -22.03 -5.49
C LEU A 221 6.68 -23.35 -4.74
N GLU A 222 6.37 -23.23 -3.45
CA GLU A 222 6.07 -24.35 -2.56
C GLU A 222 4.55 -24.51 -2.34
N THR A 223 3.81 -23.39 -2.32
CA THR A 223 2.37 -23.36 -2.08
C THR A 223 1.68 -22.49 -3.12
N PHE A 224 0.67 -23.04 -3.78
CA PHE A 224 -0.22 -22.34 -4.71
C PHE A 224 -1.68 -22.53 -4.30
N ILE A 225 -2.41 -21.43 -4.12
CA ILE A 225 -3.84 -21.41 -3.84
C ILE A 225 -4.53 -20.58 -4.91
N PHE A 226 -5.62 -21.12 -5.47
CA PHE A 226 -6.49 -20.43 -6.42
C PHE A 226 -7.94 -20.63 -6.00
N GLU A 227 -8.67 -19.53 -5.75
CA GLU A 227 -10.07 -19.50 -5.32
C GLU A 227 -10.92 -18.51 -6.10
#